data_AF-A0A9X6NTD3-F1
#
_entry.id   AF-A0A9X6NTD3-F1
#
_cell.length_a   1.000
_cell.length_b   1.000
_cell.length_c   1.000
_cell.angle_alpha   90.00
_cell.angle_beta   90.00
_cell.angle_gamma   90.00
#
_symmetry.space_group_name_H-M   'P 1'
#
loop_
_entity.id
_entity.type
_entity.pdbx_description
1 polymer ?
#
loop_
_entity_poly.entity_id
_entity_poly.type
_entity_poly.pdbx_seq_one_letter_code
_entity_poly.pdbx_strand_id
1 'polypeptide(L)'
;MNNRYSRQELFSPIGEEGQQKIREKHVLIIGAGALGSANAEMFVRAGVGKITIVDRDYVDWSNLQRQQLYAESDVKNNLPKAIAAKKRLEEINSDVTIEALVQDVTAEELEELVTNVDVIIDATDNFETRFIVNDIAQKYSIPWIYGACVGSYGLSYTILPSKTPCLSCLLQSIPLGGATCDTAGIISPAVSLVVSHQVTEALKLLVEDYESLRDGLVSFDVWKNEYSCMNVQKLRKHNCPSCGENAIYPYLNKENTSKTAVLCGRNTVQIRPPHKEEIDFERYKELLNDRVQDLNVNPYLLSFSVEEKRLVAFKDGRVLVHGTKDISEAKTIYHRYFG
;
A
#
# COMPACT_ATOMS: atom_id res chain seq x y z
N MET A 1 -2.72 30.54 -16.93
CA MET A 1 -3.14 29.25 -16.35
C MET A 1 -2.75 28.15 -17.34
N ASN A 2 -2.02 27.14 -16.88
CA ASN A 2 -1.72 25.99 -17.74
C ASN A 2 -3.01 25.18 -17.93
N ASN A 3 -3.42 24.94 -19.17
CA ASN A 3 -4.66 24.22 -19.50
C ASN A 3 -4.51 22.69 -19.36
N ARG A 4 -3.85 22.25 -18.28
CA ARG A 4 -3.40 20.86 -18.08
C ARG A 4 -4.59 19.88 -18.08
N TYR A 5 -5.70 20.29 -17.48
CA TYR A 5 -6.88 19.43 -17.31
C TYR A 5 -7.95 19.58 -18.39
N SER A 6 -7.70 20.37 -19.46
CA SER A 6 -8.67 20.60 -20.55
C SER A 6 -9.38 19.34 -21.06
N ARG A 7 -8.67 18.22 -21.18
CA ARG A 7 -9.26 16.96 -21.70
C ARG A 7 -10.10 16.23 -20.66
N GLN A 8 -9.74 16.36 -19.38
CA GLN A 8 -10.49 15.79 -18.26
C GLN A 8 -11.75 16.60 -17.97
N GLU A 9 -11.66 17.94 -18.04
CA GLU A 9 -12.80 18.86 -17.84
C GLU A 9 -13.86 18.74 -18.95
N LEU A 10 -13.50 18.28 -20.15
CA LEU A 10 -14.47 17.99 -21.22
C LEU A 10 -15.33 16.75 -20.95
N PHE A 11 -14.91 15.85 -20.05
CA PHE A 11 -15.72 14.69 -19.68
C PHE A 11 -16.80 15.12 -18.70
N SER A 12 -18.06 15.14 -19.17
CA SER A 12 -19.19 15.74 -18.44
C SER A 12 -19.37 15.29 -16.98
N PRO A 13 -19.15 14.02 -16.60
CA PRO A 13 -19.23 13.62 -15.18
C PRO A 13 -18.16 14.26 -14.27
N ILE A 14 -17.04 14.73 -14.83
CA ILE A 14 -16.04 15.51 -14.10
C ILE A 14 -16.32 17.00 -14.30
N GLY A 15 -16.27 17.51 -15.53
CA GLY A 15 -16.47 18.94 -15.78
C GLY A 15 -15.42 19.84 -15.10
N GLU A 16 -15.61 21.14 -15.17
CA GLU A 16 -14.77 22.10 -14.44
C GLU A 16 -14.98 21.99 -12.92
N GLU A 17 -16.23 21.78 -12.48
CA GLU A 17 -16.59 21.65 -11.06
C GLU A 17 -15.98 20.41 -10.41
N GLY A 18 -16.13 19.23 -11.03
CA GLY A 18 -15.54 18.00 -10.50
C GLY A 18 -14.01 18.06 -10.52
N GLN A 19 -13.40 18.74 -11.49
CA GLN A 19 -11.96 18.99 -11.44
C GLN A 19 -11.56 19.88 -10.25
N GLN A 20 -12.36 20.88 -9.90
CA GLN A 20 -12.14 21.67 -8.68
C GLN A 20 -12.26 20.80 -7.43
N LYS A 21 -13.27 19.93 -7.34
CA LYS A 21 -13.40 18.97 -6.24
C LYS A 21 -12.16 18.09 -6.15
N ILE A 22 -11.72 17.46 -7.24
CA ILE A 22 -10.52 16.60 -7.27
C ILE A 22 -9.30 17.33 -6.68
N ARG A 23 -9.11 18.63 -7.00
CA ARG A 23 -8.00 19.45 -6.48
C ARG A 23 -8.05 19.73 -4.98
N GLU A 24 -9.20 19.55 -4.34
CA GLU A 24 -9.39 19.79 -2.90
C GLU A 24 -9.32 18.50 -2.08
N LYS A 25 -9.32 17.33 -2.75
CA LYS A 25 -9.42 16.03 -2.09
C LYS A 25 -8.05 15.43 -1.74
N HIS A 26 -8.07 14.54 -0.76
CA HIS A 26 -6.94 13.79 -0.25
C HIS A 26 -7.12 12.29 -0.46
N VAL A 27 -6.18 11.67 -1.18
CA VAL A 27 -6.10 10.22 -1.39
C VAL A 27 -4.99 9.63 -0.56
N LEU A 28 -5.30 8.64 0.28
CA LEU A 28 -4.32 7.84 1.03
C LEU A 28 -4.06 6.53 0.30
N ILE A 29 -2.81 6.26 -0.09
CA ILE A 29 -2.40 5.05 -0.78
C ILE A 29 -1.56 4.19 0.17
N ILE A 30 -2.06 2.99 0.47
CA ILE A 30 -1.42 2.02 1.36
C ILE A 30 -0.68 1.01 0.50
N GLY A 31 0.64 1.12 0.45
CA GLY A 31 1.54 0.39 -0.43
C GLY A 31 1.90 1.18 -1.68
N ALA A 32 3.18 1.15 -2.04
CA ALA A 32 3.79 1.74 -3.23
C ALA A 32 4.37 0.64 -4.14
N GLY A 33 3.76 -0.55 -4.12
CA GLY A 33 4.07 -1.64 -5.04
C GLY A 33 3.53 -1.40 -6.46
N ALA A 34 3.18 -2.48 -7.16
CA ALA A 34 2.69 -2.40 -8.55
C ALA A 34 1.39 -1.60 -8.66
N LEU A 35 0.40 -1.92 -7.82
CA LEU A 35 -0.86 -1.17 -7.77
C LEU A 35 -0.63 0.26 -7.29
N GLY A 36 0.12 0.44 -6.21
CA GLY A 36 0.31 1.73 -5.55
C GLY A 36 1.01 2.77 -6.43
N SER A 37 2.10 2.36 -7.07
CA SER A 37 2.85 3.24 -7.98
C SER A 37 2.01 3.69 -9.19
N ALA A 38 1.25 2.78 -9.80
CA ALA A 38 0.39 3.10 -10.93
C ALA A 38 -0.83 3.95 -10.52
N ASN A 39 -1.47 3.64 -9.39
CA ASN A 39 -2.55 4.47 -8.83
C ASN A 39 -2.05 5.90 -8.55
N ALA A 40 -0.93 6.04 -7.84
CA ALA A 40 -0.37 7.34 -7.48
C ALA A 40 -0.10 8.20 -8.72
N GLU A 41 0.50 7.62 -9.76
CA GLU A 41 0.73 8.34 -11.01
C GLU A 41 -0.57 8.82 -11.67
N MET A 42 -1.58 7.95 -11.75
CA MET A 42 -2.88 8.32 -12.34
C MET A 42 -3.57 9.43 -11.53
N PHE A 43 -3.52 9.40 -10.20
CA PHE A 43 -4.09 10.46 -9.35
C PHE A 43 -3.34 11.79 -9.48
N VAL A 44 -2.00 11.75 -9.51
CA VAL A 44 -1.17 12.94 -9.74
C VAL A 44 -1.47 13.58 -11.09
N ARG A 45 -1.62 12.76 -12.13
CA ARG A 45 -2.01 13.21 -13.48
C ARG A 45 -3.44 13.74 -13.54
N ALA A 46 -4.36 13.18 -12.75
CA ALA A 46 -5.74 13.65 -12.62
C ALA A 46 -5.88 14.94 -11.81
N GLY A 47 -4.82 15.35 -11.08
CA GLY A 47 -4.80 16.60 -10.32
C GLY A 47 -5.42 16.52 -8.93
N VAL A 48 -5.37 15.34 -8.29
CA VAL A 48 -5.76 15.19 -6.88
C VAL A 48 -4.97 16.17 -6.01
N GLY A 49 -5.62 16.89 -5.10
CA GLY A 49 -4.99 17.94 -4.29
C GLY A 49 -3.84 17.45 -3.41
N LYS A 50 -4.09 16.38 -2.65
CA LYS A 50 -3.10 15.75 -1.78
C LYS A 50 -3.07 14.24 -1.98
N ILE A 51 -1.87 13.68 -2.04
CA ILE A 51 -1.67 12.22 -2.03
C ILE A 51 -0.67 11.89 -0.93
N THR A 52 -1.08 11.00 -0.03
CA THR A 52 -0.20 10.40 0.97
C THR A 52 0.10 8.96 0.57
N ILE A 53 1.38 8.62 0.44
CA ILE A 53 1.85 7.28 0.04
C ILE A 53 2.60 6.67 1.23
N VAL A 54 2.13 5.52 1.69
CA VAL A 54 2.77 4.78 2.79
C VAL A 54 3.32 3.47 2.27
N ASP A 55 4.63 3.28 2.37
CA ASP A 55 5.26 2.00 2.05
C ASP A 55 6.52 1.81 2.89
N ARG A 56 6.70 0.60 3.38
CA ARG A 56 7.78 0.24 4.31
C ARG A 56 9.04 -0.28 3.61
N ASP A 57 8.94 -0.63 2.33
CA ASP A 57 9.98 -1.30 1.56
C ASP A 57 10.86 -0.29 0.80
N TYR A 58 11.92 -0.81 0.21
CA TYR A 58 12.79 -0.12 -0.73
C TYR A 58 12.67 -0.74 -2.14
N VAL A 59 13.15 -0.01 -3.15
CA VAL A 59 13.08 -0.45 -4.55
C VAL A 59 14.06 -1.60 -4.81
N ASP A 60 13.57 -2.69 -5.38
CA ASP A 60 14.35 -3.88 -5.73
C ASP A 60 14.35 -4.18 -7.24
N TRP A 61 15.39 -4.82 -7.78
CA TRP A 61 15.50 -5.16 -9.22
C TRP A 61 14.27 -5.89 -9.76
N SER A 62 13.73 -6.84 -9.01
CA SER A 62 12.55 -7.61 -9.41
C SER A 62 11.25 -6.80 -9.42
N ASN A 63 11.29 -5.54 -8.97
CA ASN A 63 10.16 -4.61 -8.99
C ASN A 63 10.03 -3.91 -10.34
N LEU A 64 11.15 -3.66 -11.02
CA LEU A 64 11.21 -2.80 -12.21
C LEU A 64 10.34 -3.28 -13.38
N GLN A 65 10.03 -4.58 -13.46
CA GLN A 65 9.17 -5.13 -14.52
C GLN A 65 7.70 -4.68 -14.43
N ARG A 66 7.23 -4.19 -13.28
CA ARG A 66 5.80 -3.84 -13.05
C ARG A 66 5.53 -2.58 -12.22
N GLN A 67 6.56 -1.92 -11.70
CA GLN A 67 6.42 -0.77 -10.80
C GLN A 67 6.98 0.47 -11.52
N GLN A 68 6.11 1.14 -12.29
CA GLN A 68 6.49 2.10 -13.32
C GLN A 68 7.13 3.40 -12.81
N LEU A 69 6.99 3.72 -11.52
CA LEU A 69 7.59 4.90 -10.92
C LEU A 69 9.09 4.75 -10.64
N TYR A 70 9.64 3.53 -10.73
CA TYR A 70 11.00 3.23 -10.29
C TYR A 70 11.95 2.95 -11.46
N ALA A 71 13.21 3.34 -11.29
CA ALA A 71 14.28 3.12 -12.24
C ALA A 71 15.45 2.35 -11.60
N GLU A 72 16.37 1.83 -12.44
CA GLU A 72 17.57 1.13 -11.96
C GLU A 72 18.42 1.97 -10.99
N SER A 73 18.42 3.29 -11.16
CA SER A 73 19.12 4.21 -10.26
C SER A 73 18.56 4.18 -8.84
N ASP A 74 17.25 3.98 -8.69
CA ASP A 74 16.61 3.93 -7.38
C ASP A 74 17.01 2.66 -6.63
N VAL A 75 17.16 1.55 -7.38
CA VAL A 75 17.69 0.29 -6.87
C VAL A 75 19.15 0.44 -6.44
N LYS A 76 20.01 1.02 -7.30
CA LYS A 76 21.43 1.23 -6.99
C LYS A 76 21.64 2.12 -5.76
N ASN A 77 20.73 3.06 -5.52
CA ASN A 77 20.78 3.97 -4.38
C ASN A 77 20.02 3.46 -3.14
N ASN A 78 19.40 2.27 -3.21
CA ASN A 78 18.55 1.70 -2.16
C ASN A 78 17.50 2.71 -1.66
N LEU A 79 16.79 3.37 -2.58
CA LEU A 79 15.76 4.33 -2.17
C LEU A 79 14.53 3.60 -1.63
N PRO A 80 13.92 4.09 -0.51
CA PRO A 80 12.60 3.65 -0.10
C PRO A 80 11.57 3.88 -1.21
N LYS A 81 10.62 2.95 -1.38
CA LYS A 81 9.61 3.02 -2.45
C LYS A 81 8.79 4.31 -2.38
N ALA A 82 8.31 4.68 -1.18
CA ALA A 82 7.54 5.91 -0.99
C ALA A 82 8.33 7.17 -1.41
N ILE A 83 9.63 7.23 -1.12
CA ILE A 83 10.49 8.37 -1.47
C ILE A 83 10.77 8.41 -2.97
N ALA A 84 11.12 7.27 -3.57
CA ALA A 84 11.33 7.17 -5.02
C ALA A 84 10.06 7.56 -5.79
N ALA A 85 8.90 7.11 -5.32
CA ALA A 85 7.59 7.47 -5.88
C ALA A 85 7.36 8.98 -5.79
N LYS A 86 7.54 9.58 -4.62
CA LYS A 86 7.38 11.04 -4.44
C LYS A 86 8.25 11.83 -5.40
N LYS A 87 9.55 11.54 -5.47
CA LYS A 87 10.48 12.22 -6.37
C LYS A 87 9.99 12.18 -7.83
N ARG A 88 9.59 11.00 -8.31
CA ARG A 88 9.10 10.82 -9.67
C ARG A 88 7.79 11.56 -9.93
N LEU A 89 6.89 11.55 -8.96
CA LEU A 89 5.57 12.17 -9.10
C LEU A 89 5.61 13.70 -9.04
N GLU A 90 6.51 14.28 -8.25
CA GLU A 90 6.75 15.73 -8.21
C GLU A 90 7.24 16.27 -9.57
N GLU A 91 7.96 15.45 -10.35
CA GLU A 91 8.32 15.77 -11.74
C GLU A 91 7.13 15.73 -12.71
N ILE A 92 6.08 14.97 -12.39
CA ILE A 92 4.89 14.81 -13.25
C ILE A 92 3.92 15.98 -13.07
N ASN A 93 3.67 16.39 -11.82
CA ASN A 93 2.75 17.46 -11.52
C ASN A 93 3.10 18.13 -10.19
N SER A 94 3.68 19.33 -10.28
CA SER A 94 4.08 20.17 -9.14
C SER A 94 2.91 20.81 -8.38
N ASP A 95 1.69 20.77 -8.90
CA ASP A 95 0.52 21.38 -8.25
C ASP A 95 -0.11 20.44 -7.21
N VAL A 96 0.31 19.17 -7.19
CA VAL A 96 -0.17 18.14 -6.26
C VAL A 96 0.73 18.09 -5.03
N THR A 97 0.14 18.11 -3.84
CA THR A 97 0.88 17.91 -2.60
C THR A 97 1.14 16.43 -2.38
N ILE A 98 2.41 16.02 -2.34
CA ILE A 98 2.80 14.62 -2.18
C ILE A 98 3.51 14.40 -0.85
N GLU A 99 2.90 13.58 -0.01
CA GLU A 99 3.46 13.12 1.25
C GLU A 99 3.88 11.66 1.12
N ALA A 100 5.12 11.34 1.50
CA ALA A 100 5.67 10.00 1.40
C ALA A 100 6.18 9.56 2.78
N LEU A 101 5.65 8.44 3.26
CA LEU A 101 5.90 7.92 4.59
C LEU A 101 6.55 6.54 4.49
N VAL A 102 7.80 6.45 4.96
CA VAL A 102 8.59 5.22 4.98
C VAL A 102 8.33 4.46 6.28
N GLN A 103 7.12 3.92 6.39
CA GLN A 103 6.69 3.22 7.60
C GLN A 103 5.77 2.06 7.26
N ASP A 104 5.69 1.12 8.21
CA ASP A 104 4.73 0.04 8.16
C ASP A 104 3.35 0.53 8.61
N VAL A 105 2.29 -0.06 8.09
CA VAL A 105 0.91 0.38 8.36
C VAL A 105 0.35 -0.48 9.49
N THR A 106 0.44 0.04 10.72
CA THR A 106 -0.22 -0.56 11.90
C THR A 106 -1.52 0.17 12.22
N ALA A 107 -2.30 -0.37 13.15
CA ALA A 107 -3.52 0.27 13.64
C ALA A 107 -3.25 1.68 14.20
N GLU A 108 -2.14 1.87 14.90
CA GLU A 108 -1.78 3.12 15.58
C GLU A 108 -1.38 4.19 14.56
N GLU A 109 -0.44 3.87 13.67
CA GLU A 109 -0.04 4.74 12.57
C GLU A 109 -1.23 5.09 11.67
N LEU A 110 -2.07 4.11 11.32
CA LEU A 110 -3.17 4.38 10.41
C LEU A 110 -4.25 5.27 11.05
N GLU A 111 -4.46 5.19 12.36
CA GLU A 111 -5.39 6.05 13.10
C GLU A 111 -4.99 7.54 13.01
N GLU A 112 -3.70 7.85 13.02
CA GLU A 112 -3.19 9.21 12.81
C GLU A 112 -3.36 9.67 11.35
N LEU A 113 -3.09 8.77 10.40
CA LEU A 113 -3.04 9.08 8.97
C LEU A 113 -4.38 9.32 8.30
N VAL A 114 -5.46 8.76 8.84
CA VAL A 114 -6.79 8.87 8.21
C VAL A 114 -7.47 10.21 8.40
N THR A 115 -6.87 11.12 9.15
CA THR A 115 -7.37 12.48 9.34
C THR A 115 -7.49 13.20 7.99
N ASN A 116 -8.69 13.71 7.68
CA ASN A 116 -9.00 14.41 6.41
C ASN A 116 -8.69 13.59 5.15
N VAL A 117 -8.81 12.27 5.20
CA VAL A 117 -8.72 11.41 4.00
C VAL A 117 -10.10 11.26 3.38
N ASP A 118 -10.23 11.53 2.08
CA ASP A 118 -11.49 11.36 1.36
C ASP A 118 -11.67 9.92 0.85
N VAL A 119 -10.58 9.27 0.46
CA VAL A 119 -10.59 7.88 -0.01
C VAL A 119 -9.26 7.18 0.28
N ILE A 120 -9.33 5.91 0.69
CA ILE A 120 -8.17 5.04 0.88
C ILE A 120 -8.06 4.07 -0.32
N ILE A 121 -6.86 3.90 -0.83
CA ILE A 121 -6.55 2.96 -1.92
C ILE A 121 -5.72 1.81 -1.33
N ASP A 122 -6.27 0.60 -1.37
CA ASP A 122 -5.53 -0.60 -1.01
C ASP A 122 -4.64 -1.03 -2.17
N ALA A 123 -3.34 -0.88 -1.98
CA ALA A 123 -2.31 -1.36 -2.88
C ALA A 123 -1.36 -2.36 -2.17
N THR A 124 -1.86 -3.00 -1.11
CA THR A 124 -1.10 -3.96 -0.30
C THR A 124 -1.19 -5.37 -0.85
N ASP A 125 -0.24 -6.21 -0.46
CA ASP A 125 -0.15 -7.62 -0.85
C ASP A 125 -0.40 -8.60 0.31
N ASN A 126 -0.75 -8.09 1.50
CA ASN A 126 -0.94 -8.91 2.70
C ASN A 126 -2.32 -8.64 3.35
N PHE A 127 -2.95 -9.71 3.85
CA PHE A 127 -4.30 -9.63 4.42
C PHE A 127 -4.37 -8.89 5.75
N GLU A 128 -3.32 -8.93 6.56
CA GLU A 128 -3.30 -8.28 7.88
C GLU A 128 -3.50 -6.77 7.75
N THR A 129 -2.72 -6.10 6.89
CA THR A 129 -2.89 -4.68 6.60
C THR A 129 -4.27 -4.39 6.02
N ARG A 130 -4.80 -5.24 5.14
CA ARG A 130 -6.14 -5.06 4.57
C ARG A 130 -7.24 -5.08 5.63
N PHE A 131 -7.11 -5.93 6.64
CA PHE A 131 -8.05 -5.98 7.75
C PHE A 131 -7.92 -4.77 8.68
N ILE A 132 -6.70 -4.27 8.91
CA ILE A 132 -6.47 -3.01 9.63
C ILE A 132 -7.13 -1.84 8.88
N VAL A 133 -6.87 -1.71 7.57
CA VAL A 133 -7.49 -0.70 6.70
C VAL A 133 -9.01 -0.82 6.73
N ASN A 134 -9.54 -2.04 6.64
CA ASN A 134 -10.98 -2.28 6.72
C ASN A 134 -11.58 -1.73 8.01
N ASP A 135 -11.01 -2.09 9.16
CA ASP A 135 -11.55 -1.68 10.46
C ASP A 135 -11.41 -0.18 10.70
N ILE A 136 -10.27 0.42 10.34
CA ILE A 136 -10.09 1.89 10.39
C ILE A 136 -11.12 2.59 9.49
N ALA A 137 -11.28 2.14 8.25
CA ALA A 137 -12.22 2.74 7.30
C ALA A 137 -13.66 2.68 7.81
N GLN A 138 -14.07 1.57 8.43
CA GLN A 138 -15.38 1.46 9.08
C GLN A 138 -15.50 2.41 10.28
N LYS A 139 -14.50 2.42 11.17
CA LYS A 139 -14.50 3.25 12.38
C LYS A 139 -14.61 4.75 12.07
N TYR A 140 -13.94 5.21 11.03
CA TYR A 140 -13.89 6.63 10.64
C TYR A 140 -14.81 6.99 9.47
N SER A 141 -15.62 6.05 8.98
CA SER A 141 -16.54 6.24 7.86
C SER A 141 -15.87 6.74 6.57
N ILE A 142 -14.69 6.21 6.25
CA ILE A 142 -13.91 6.58 5.07
C ILE A 142 -14.10 5.53 3.96
N PRO A 143 -14.52 5.92 2.75
CA PRO A 143 -14.54 5.03 1.59
C PRO A 143 -13.15 4.46 1.30
N TRP A 144 -13.09 3.18 0.93
CA TRP A 144 -11.84 2.60 0.46
C TRP A 144 -12.04 1.61 -0.67
N ILE A 145 -11.01 1.47 -1.51
CA ILE A 145 -11.10 0.67 -2.72
C ILE A 145 -10.10 -0.47 -2.65
N TYR A 146 -10.65 -1.67 -2.44
CA TYR A 146 -9.92 -2.92 -2.45
C TYR A 146 -9.40 -3.21 -3.86
N GLY A 147 -8.13 -3.59 -3.96
CA GLY A 147 -7.47 -4.02 -5.18
C GLY A 147 -6.54 -5.20 -4.90
N ALA A 148 -6.61 -6.23 -5.72
CA ALA A 148 -5.70 -7.37 -5.61
C ALA A 148 -5.41 -7.97 -6.99
N CYS A 149 -4.20 -8.48 -7.16
CA CYS A 149 -3.77 -9.11 -8.40
C CYS A 149 -2.74 -10.21 -8.13
N VAL A 150 -2.83 -11.31 -8.87
CA VAL A 150 -1.87 -12.43 -8.84
C VAL A 150 -1.88 -13.13 -10.19
N GLY A 151 -0.71 -13.43 -10.74
CA GLY A 151 -0.58 -13.95 -12.11
C GLY A 151 -1.21 -12.98 -13.12
N SER A 152 -2.24 -13.47 -13.82
CA SER A 152 -3.09 -12.71 -14.74
C SER A 152 -4.46 -12.32 -14.15
N TYR A 153 -4.74 -12.74 -12.92
CA TYR A 153 -6.03 -12.52 -12.26
C TYR A 153 -6.03 -11.23 -11.45
N GLY A 154 -7.15 -10.51 -11.48
CA GLY A 154 -7.34 -9.27 -10.74
C GLY A 154 -8.73 -9.15 -10.11
N LEU A 155 -8.81 -8.38 -9.02
CA LEU A 155 -10.01 -8.08 -8.25
C LEU A 155 -10.06 -6.58 -7.92
N SER A 156 -11.26 -6.00 -7.94
CA SER A 156 -11.48 -4.65 -7.40
C SER A 156 -12.87 -4.51 -6.79
N TYR A 157 -12.96 -3.82 -5.66
CA TYR A 157 -14.24 -3.56 -4.99
C TYR A 157 -14.22 -2.26 -4.19
N THR A 158 -15.27 -1.47 -4.36
CA THR A 158 -15.47 -0.22 -3.63
C THR A 158 -16.23 -0.52 -2.34
N ILE A 159 -15.61 -0.23 -1.20
CA ILE A 159 -16.21 -0.39 0.12
C ILE A 159 -16.63 0.98 0.64
N LEU A 160 -17.93 1.18 0.76
CA LEU A 160 -18.53 2.35 1.39
C LEU A 160 -19.01 1.95 2.80
N PRO A 161 -18.40 2.49 3.86
CA PRO A 161 -18.86 2.26 5.23
C PRO A 161 -20.36 2.49 5.37
N SER A 162 -21.00 1.65 6.19
CA SER A 162 -22.45 1.64 6.43
C SER A 162 -23.35 1.29 5.23
N LYS A 163 -22.86 1.31 3.99
CA LYS A 163 -23.65 1.03 2.78
C LYS A 163 -23.36 -0.35 2.20
N THR A 164 -22.09 -0.68 1.98
CA THR A 164 -21.70 -1.95 1.32
C THR A 164 -21.18 -2.96 2.34
N PRO A 165 -21.13 -4.27 1.98
CA PRO A 165 -20.35 -5.24 2.75
C PRO A 165 -18.89 -4.80 2.87
N CYS A 166 -18.33 -4.93 4.08
CA CYS A 166 -16.90 -4.71 4.32
C CYS A 166 -16.07 -5.95 3.92
N LEU A 167 -14.74 -5.87 4.00
CA LEU A 167 -13.85 -6.98 3.65
C LEU A 167 -14.13 -8.24 4.50
N SER A 168 -14.37 -8.07 5.82
CA SER A 168 -14.71 -9.17 6.73
C SER A 168 -16.01 -9.88 6.32
N CYS A 169 -17.01 -9.16 5.79
CA CYS A 169 -18.22 -9.76 5.23
C CYS A 169 -17.93 -10.59 3.97
N LEU A 170 -17.07 -10.09 3.08
CA LEU A 170 -16.71 -10.78 1.84
C LEU A 170 -15.92 -12.06 2.11
N LEU A 171 -14.88 -12.00 2.94
CA LEU A 171 -13.94 -13.11 3.15
C LEU A 171 -14.54 -14.30 3.91
N GLN A 172 -15.57 -14.07 4.72
CA GLN A 172 -16.31 -15.17 5.35
C GLN A 172 -17.14 -16.00 4.35
N SER A 173 -17.36 -15.48 3.14
CA SER A 173 -18.26 -16.07 2.15
C SER A 173 -17.57 -16.38 0.82
N ILE A 174 -16.40 -15.81 0.56
CA ILE A 174 -15.61 -16.00 -0.65
C ILE A 174 -14.22 -16.50 -0.25
N PRO A 175 -13.80 -17.70 -0.68
CA PRO A 175 -12.42 -18.13 -0.51
C PRO A 175 -11.54 -17.31 -1.46
N LEU A 176 -11.05 -16.15 -1.00
CA LEU A 176 -9.97 -15.44 -1.69
C LEU A 176 -8.69 -16.26 -1.46
N GLY A 177 -8.30 -17.06 -2.46
CA GLY A 177 -7.20 -18.03 -2.38
C GLY A 177 -5.87 -17.42 -1.92
N GLY A 178 -5.01 -18.28 -1.36
CA GLY A 178 -3.75 -17.91 -0.68
C GLY A 178 -2.48 -17.85 -1.54
N ALA A 179 -2.59 -17.74 -2.86
CA ALA A 179 -1.42 -17.57 -3.73
C ALA A 179 -0.99 -16.09 -3.72
N THR A 180 0.29 -15.82 -3.43
CA THR A 180 0.86 -14.47 -3.48
C THR A 180 1.55 -14.23 -4.82
N CYS A 181 1.80 -12.96 -5.16
CA CYS A 181 2.61 -12.57 -6.32
C CYS A 181 3.96 -13.28 -6.36
N ASP A 182 4.54 -13.60 -5.20
CA ASP A 182 5.84 -14.26 -5.10
C ASP A 182 5.77 -15.76 -5.43
N THR A 183 4.64 -16.42 -5.23
CA THR A 183 4.47 -17.85 -5.50
C THR A 183 3.91 -18.15 -6.90
N ALA A 184 3.10 -17.24 -7.44
CA ALA A 184 2.40 -17.44 -8.71
C ALA A 184 2.87 -16.50 -9.83
N GLY A 185 3.77 -15.55 -9.52
CA GLY A 185 4.15 -14.48 -10.44
C GLY A 185 3.06 -13.43 -10.60
N ILE A 186 3.34 -12.40 -11.39
CA ILE A 186 2.39 -11.33 -11.73
C ILE A 186 2.82 -10.61 -13.00
N ILE A 187 1.87 -10.33 -13.89
CA ILE A 187 2.10 -9.57 -15.13
C ILE A 187 1.52 -8.15 -15.04
N SER A 188 2.22 -7.19 -15.62
CA SER A 188 1.82 -5.77 -15.60
C SER A 188 0.42 -5.48 -16.15
N PRO A 189 -0.09 -6.15 -17.20
CA PRO A 189 -1.46 -5.88 -17.68
C PRO A 189 -2.56 -6.14 -16.65
N ALA A 190 -2.40 -7.16 -15.80
CA ALA A 190 -3.34 -7.42 -14.71
C ALA A 190 -3.34 -6.29 -13.69
N VAL A 191 -2.15 -5.76 -13.35
CA VAL A 191 -1.98 -4.57 -12.49
C VAL A 191 -2.70 -3.37 -13.10
N SER A 192 -2.45 -3.07 -14.37
CA SER A 192 -3.04 -1.92 -15.07
C SER A 192 -4.56 -1.97 -15.08
N LEU A 193 -5.17 -3.16 -15.24
CA LEU A 193 -6.62 -3.29 -15.23
C LEU A 193 -7.20 -3.10 -13.81
N VAL A 194 -6.54 -3.64 -12.76
CA VAL A 194 -6.97 -3.39 -11.37
C VAL A 194 -6.89 -1.91 -11.04
N VAL A 195 -5.79 -1.25 -11.39
CA VAL A 195 -5.57 0.20 -11.18
C VAL A 195 -6.63 1.01 -11.91
N SER A 196 -6.96 0.63 -13.15
CA SER A 196 -8.01 1.30 -13.91
C SER A 196 -9.35 1.25 -13.18
N HIS A 197 -9.70 0.10 -12.60
CA HIS A 197 -10.90 -0.02 -11.76
C HIS A 197 -10.80 0.79 -10.46
N GLN A 198 -9.65 0.80 -9.78
CA GLN A 198 -9.46 1.56 -8.55
C GLN A 198 -9.57 3.07 -8.78
N VAL A 199 -8.83 3.60 -9.75
CA VAL A 199 -8.83 5.04 -10.08
C VAL A 199 -10.20 5.48 -10.59
N THR A 200 -10.88 4.67 -11.40
CA THR A 200 -12.23 5.01 -11.88
C THR A 200 -13.21 5.20 -10.72
N GLU A 201 -13.22 4.26 -9.76
CA GLU A 201 -14.11 4.35 -8.60
C GLU A 201 -13.69 5.47 -7.64
N ALA A 202 -12.39 5.72 -7.49
CA ALA A 202 -11.89 6.85 -6.73
C ALA A 202 -12.33 8.17 -7.34
N LEU A 203 -12.16 8.38 -8.66
CA LEU A 203 -12.58 9.63 -9.31
C LEU A 203 -14.07 9.91 -9.12
N LYS A 204 -14.93 8.87 -9.20
CA LYS A 204 -16.36 9.00 -8.88
C LYS A 204 -16.58 9.49 -7.44
N LEU A 205 -15.87 8.91 -6.46
CA LEU A 205 -15.92 9.38 -5.07
C LEU A 205 -15.42 10.83 -4.93
N LEU A 206 -14.34 11.19 -5.61
CA LEU A 206 -13.72 12.52 -5.51
C LEU A 206 -14.59 13.63 -6.13
N VAL A 207 -15.35 13.32 -7.17
CA VAL A 207 -16.34 14.26 -7.75
C VAL A 207 -17.72 14.16 -7.09
N GLU A 208 -17.88 13.24 -6.14
CA GLU A 208 -19.10 12.98 -5.37
C GLU A 208 -20.26 12.38 -6.21
N ASP A 209 -19.92 11.68 -7.30
CA ASP A 209 -20.85 10.92 -8.13
C ASP A 209 -21.04 9.49 -7.56
N TYR A 210 -21.75 9.42 -6.44
CA TYR A 210 -22.01 8.15 -5.75
C TYR A 210 -22.97 7.22 -6.50
N GLU A 211 -23.81 7.75 -7.40
CA GLU A 211 -24.79 6.96 -8.17
C GLU A 211 -24.12 6.14 -9.28
N SER A 212 -22.99 6.63 -9.81
CA SER A 212 -22.20 5.92 -10.83
C SER A 212 -21.28 4.84 -10.26
N LEU A 213 -21.18 4.68 -8.93
CA LEU A 213 -20.31 3.68 -8.31
C LEU A 213 -20.74 2.26 -8.69
N ARG A 214 -19.77 1.36 -8.80
CA ARG A 214 -20.04 -0.03 -9.19
C ARG A 214 -20.67 -0.81 -8.03
N ASP A 215 -21.85 -1.38 -8.27
CA ASP A 215 -22.58 -2.22 -7.30
C ASP A 215 -22.08 -3.68 -7.20
N GLY A 216 -20.77 -3.90 -7.21
CA GLY A 216 -20.25 -5.27 -7.15
C GLY A 216 -18.73 -5.42 -7.12
N LEU A 217 -18.32 -6.62 -6.70
CA LEU A 217 -16.95 -7.10 -6.79
C LEU A 217 -16.67 -7.49 -8.24
N VAL A 218 -15.71 -6.82 -8.87
CA VAL A 218 -15.24 -7.20 -10.19
C VAL A 218 -14.06 -8.16 -10.06
N SER A 219 -14.04 -9.18 -10.92
CA SER A 219 -12.92 -10.07 -11.11
C SER A 219 -12.65 -10.33 -12.59
N PHE A 220 -11.41 -10.60 -12.94
CA PHE A 220 -11.03 -10.87 -14.32
C PHE A 220 -9.73 -11.68 -14.39
N ASP A 221 -9.55 -12.39 -15.50
CA ASP A 221 -8.29 -13.02 -15.89
C ASP A 221 -7.91 -12.50 -17.28
N VAL A 222 -6.87 -11.64 -17.32
CA VAL A 222 -6.47 -10.99 -18.58
C VAL A 222 -5.85 -11.95 -19.58
N TRP A 223 -5.33 -13.10 -19.13
CA TRP A 223 -4.73 -14.10 -20.02
C TRP A 223 -5.81 -14.97 -20.66
N LYS A 224 -6.87 -15.26 -19.92
CA LYS A 224 -8.02 -16.05 -20.40
C LYS A 224 -9.11 -15.21 -21.06
N ASN A 225 -9.01 -13.88 -20.99
CA ASN A 225 -10.04 -12.94 -21.42
C ASN A 225 -11.38 -13.13 -20.68
N GLU A 226 -11.30 -13.45 -19.39
CA GLU A 226 -12.48 -13.65 -18.54
C GLU A 226 -12.77 -12.38 -17.74
N TYR A 227 -14.05 -12.06 -17.58
CA TYR A 227 -14.50 -10.93 -16.79
C TYR A 227 -15.82 -11.28 -16.08
N SER A 228 -15.93 -10.94 -14.81
CA SER A 228 -17.12 -11.16 -13.99
C SER A 228 -17.35 -10.00 -13.04
N CYS A 229 -18.61 -9.60 -12.86
CA CYS A 229 -19.01 -8.64 -11.85
C CYS A 229 -20.13 -9.26 -11.01
N MET A 230 -19.85 -9.50 -9.74
CA MET A 230 -20.78 -10.13 -8.81
C MET A 230 -21.35 -9.10 -7.85
N ASN A 231 -22.68 -9.01 -7.79
CA ASN A 231 -23.36 -8.22 -6.75
C ASN A 231 -23.19 -8.93 -5.40
N VAL A 232 -22.50 -8.26 -4.47
CA VAL A 232 -22.17 -8.78 -3.16
C VAL A 232 -22.96 -8.13 -2.03
N GLN A 233 -23.93 -7.25 -2.32
CA GLN A 233 -24.64 -6.45 -1.32
C GLN A 233 -25.30 -7.31 -0.23
N LYS A 234 -25.85 -8.46 -0.62
CA LYS A 234 -26.48 -9.43 0.31
C LYS A 234 -25.50 -10.08 1.31
N LEU A 235 -24.19 -9.91 1.13
CA LEU A 235 -23.17 -10.43 2.04
C LEU A 235 -22.95 -9.54 3.27
N ARG A 236 -23.51 -8.31 3.30
CA ARG A 236 -23.42 -7.44 4.46
C ARG A 236 -24.16 -8.08 5.65
N LYS A 237 -23.51 -8.18 6.80
CA LYS A 237 -24.06 -8.79 8.02
C LYS A 237 -24.26 -7.74 9.12
N HIS A 238 -25.43 -7.72 9.76
CA HIS A 238 -25.73 -6.83 10.89
C HIS A 238 -24.83 -7.07 12.10
N ASN A 239 -24.39 -8.32 12.30
CA ASN A 239 -23.51 -8.74 13.39
C ASN A 239 -22.03 -8.82 12.98
N CYS A 240 -21.62 -8.19 11.87
CA CYS A 240 -20.22 -8.16 11.48
C CYS A 240 -19.39 -7.44 12.56
N PRO A 241 -18.27 -8.02 13.06
CA PRO A 241 -17.45 -7.37 14.09
C PRO A 241 -16.75 -6.09 13.60
N SER A 242 -16.66 -5.88 12.28
CA SER A 242 -16.04 -4.70 11.67
C SER A 242 -17.05 -3.61 11.24
N CYS A 243 -18.19 -3.99 10.65
CA CYS A 243 -19.15 -3.02 10.06
C CYS A 243 -20.60 -3.18 10.56
N GLY A 244 -20.82 -4.04 11.56
CA GLY A 244 -22.13 -4.27 12.16
C GLY A 244 -22.50 -3.17 13.16
N GLU A 245 -23.71 -3.25 13.70
CA GLU A 245 -24.25 -2.24 14.64
C GLU A 245 -23.46 -2.15 15.95
N ASN A 246 -22.85 -3.26 16.37
CA ASN A 246 -21.99 -3.35 17.55
C ASN A 246 -20.55 -3.71 17.15
N ALA A 247 -19.97 -2.93 16.23
CA ALA A 247 -18.60 -3.15 15.75
C ALA A 247 -17.57 -3.00 16.89
N ILE A 248 -16.62 -3.95 16.94
CA ILE A 248 -15.53 -3.99 17.93
C ILE A 248 -14.15 -3.81 17.30
N TYR A 249 -14.09 -3.68 15.98
CA TYR A 249 -12.86 -3.44 15.21
C TYR A 249 -11.69 -4.35 15.62
N PRO A 250 -11.83 -5.68 15.45
CA PRO A 250 -10.92 -6.66 16.04
C PRO A 250 -9.45 -6.49 15.63
N TYR A 251 -9.18 -5.89 14.47
CA TYR A 251 -7.83 -5.69 13.95
C TYR A 251 -7.18 -4.38 14.40
N LEU A 252 -7.89 -3.54 15.16
CA LEU A 252 -7.33 -2.34 15.78
C LEU A 252 -6.86 -2.55 17.23
N ASN A 253 -7.15 -3.71 17.81
CA ASN A 253 -6.75 -4.04 19.17
C ASN A 253 -5.29 -4.49 19.23
N LYS A 254 -4.49 -3.82 20.09
CA LYS A 254 -3.04 -4.02 20.24
C LYS A 254 -2.61 -5.45 20.55
N GLU A 255 -3.46 -6.22 21.22
CA GLU A 255 -3.17 -7.62 21.58
C GLU A 255 -3.04 -8.54 20.35
N ASN A 256 -3.61 -8.15 19.19
CA ASN A 256 -3.57 -8.95 17.96
C ASN A 256 -2.44 -8.58 16.99
N THR A 257 -1.80 -7.42 17.14
CA THR A 257 -0.81 -6.85 16.20
C THR A 257 0.66 -6.98 16.65
N SER A 258 0.90 -7.46 17.88
CA SER A 258 2.26 -7.56 18.47
C SER A 258 3.04 -8.81 18.02
N LYS A 259 3.39 -8.90 16.73
CA LYS A 259 4.44 -9.83 16.30
C LYS A 259 5.76 -9.08 16.10
N THR A 260 6.70 -9.28 17.02
CA THR A 260 8.08 -8.76 16.95
C THR A 260 8.86 -9.26 15.74
N ALA A 261 8.40 -10.34 15.10
CA ALA A 261 8.94 -10.80 13.84
C ALA A 261 7.85 -11.34 12.91
N VAL A 262 7.85 -10.90 11.66
CA VAL A 262 6.88 -11.30 10.63
C VAL A 262 7.64 -11.72 9.38
N LEU A 263 7.21 -12.84 8.78
CA LEU A 263 7.66 -13.24 7.45
C LEU A 263 7.13 -12.21 6.43
N CYS A 264 8.03 -11.42 5.88
CA CYS A 264 7.76 -10.60 4.70
C CYS A 264 8.10 -11.47 3.48
N GLY A 265 7.33 -11.38 2.40
CA GLY A 265 7.59 -12.14 1.17
C GLY A 265 9.08 -12.13 0.77
N ARG A 266 9.52 -13.19 0.08
CA ARG A 266 10.90 -13.41 -0.42
C ARG A 266 11.97 -13.70 0.64
N ASN A 267 11.91 -14.87 1.30
CA ASN A 267 12.97 -15.31 2.25
C ASN A 267 13.47 -14.16 3.15
N THR A 268 12.54 -13.37 3.68
CA THR A 268 12.87 -12.17 4.46
C THR A 268 12.05 -12.18 5.74
N VAL A 269 12.71 -11.92 6.85
CA VAL A 269 12.04 -11.73 8.14
C VAL A 269 12.17 -10.26 8.53
N GLN A 270 11.03 -9.60 8.76
CA GLN A 270 11.01 -8.28 9.39
C GLN A 270 11.04 -8.45 10.90
N ILE A 271 11.92 -7.73 11.58
CA ILE A 271 11.99 -7.63 13.03
C ILE A 271 11.62 -6.22 13.45
N ARG A 272 10.76 -6.13 14.46
CA ARG A 272 10.33 -4.88 15.10
C ARG A 272 10.76 -4.88 16.57
N PRO A 273 11.50 -3.86 17.03
CA PRO A 273 11.77 -3.70 18.45
C PRO A 273 10.45 -3.42 19.21
N PRO A 274 10.35 -3.85 20.48
CA PRO A 274 9.15 -3.67 21.30
C PRO A 274 8.87 -2.20 21.65
N HIS A 275 9.88 -1.33 21.54
CA HIS A 275 9.76 0.11 21.70
C HIS A 275 10.28 0.80 20.43
N LYS A 276 9.63 1.90 20.01
CA LYS A 276 10.15 2.76 18.93
C LYS A 276 11.47 3.36 19.41
N GLU A 277 12.57 2.88 18.84
CA GLU A 277 13.91 3.43 19.06
C GLU A 277 14.43 3.96 17.72
N GLU A 278 14.91 5.19 17.71
CA GLU A 278 15.54 5.75 16.52
C GLU A 278 16.96 5.20 16.35
N ILE A 279 17.22 4.61 15.19
CA ILE A 279 18.58 4.15 14.84
C ILE A 279 19.41 5.34 14.38
N ASP A 280 20.46 5.66 15.13
CA ASP A 280 21.49 6.61 14.70
C ASP A 280 22.40 5.95 13.65
N PHE A 281 22.09 6.22 12.38
CA PHE A 281 22.83 5.62 11.27
C PHE A 281 24.31 6.02 11.22
N GLU A 282 24.71 7.20 11.68
CA GLU A 282 26.13 7.59 11.67
C GLU A 282 26.90 6.80 12.74
N ARG A 283 26.32 6.66 13.93
CA ARG A 283 26.89 5.79 14.98
C ARG A 283 27.02 4.34 14.49
N TYR A 284 25.99 3.79 13.87
CA TYR A 284 26.03 2.40 13.36
C TYR A 284 26.99 2.24 12.18
N LYS A 285 27.12 3.25 11.32
CA LYS A 285 28.12 3.27 10.24
C LYS A 285 29.54 3.13 10.79
N GLU A 286 29.88 3.88 11.84
CA GLU A 286 31.18 3.78 12.50
C GLU A 286 31.39 2.41 13.16
N LEU A 287 30.39 1.89 13.87
CA LEU A 287 30.45 0.60 14.56
C LEU A 287 30.60 -0.59 13.61
N LEU A 288 29.95 -0.53 12.45
CA LEU A 288 29.94 -1.59 11.45
C LEU A 288 31.05 -1.46 10.42
N ASN A 289 31.75 -0.32 10.38
CA ASN A 289 32.88 -0.10 9.50
C ASN A 289 33.91 -1.23 9.68
N ASP A 290 34.36 -1.81 8.57
CA ASP A 290 35.29 -2.95 8.52
C ASP A 290 34.81 -4.27 9.15
N ARG A 291 33.57 -4.34 9.68
CA ARG A 291 32.98 -5.56 10.28
C ARG A 291 31.97 -6.27 9.39
N VAL A 292 31.49 -5.61 8.35
CA VAL A 292 30.45 -6.10 7.44
C VAL A 292 30.80 -5.79 5.99
N GLN A 293 30.14 -6.46 5.05
CA GLN A 293 30.31 -6.22 3.61
C GLN A 293 29.19 -5.32 3.08
N ASP A 294 29.42 -4.65 1.96
CA ASP A 294 28.42 -3.82 1.25
C ASP A 294 27.69 -2.79 2.12
N LEU A 295 28.37 -2.19 3.10
CA LEU A 295 27.79 -1.19 3.98
C LEU A 295 27.36 0.05 3.16
N ASN A 296 26.06 0.33 3.17
CA ASN A 296 25.48 1.51 2.55
C ASN A 296 24.57 2.22 3.56
N VAL A 297 24.69 3.55 3.61
CA VAL A 297 23.95 4.41 4.52
C VAL A 297 23.41 5.59 3.74
N ASN A 298 22.12 5.84 3.88
CA ASN A 298 21.45 7.03 3.35
C ASN A 298 20.54 7.64 4.43
N PRO A 299 19.89 8.80 4.18
CA PRO A 299 19.06 9.45 5.20
C PRO A 299 17.85 8.65 5.70
N TYR A 300 17.51 7.53 5.07
CA TYR A 300 16.30 6.73 5.31
C TYR A 300 16.58 5.31 5.80
N LEU A 301 17.70 4.71 5.39
CA LEU A 301 18.09 3.36 5.79
C LEU A 301 19.60 3.17 5.90
N LEU A 302 19.98 2.11 6.63
CA LEU A 302 21.31 1.52 6.70
C LEU A 302 21.23 0.07 6.25
N SER A 303 22.09 -0.39 5.35
CA SER A 303 22.11 -1.77 4.88
C SER A 303 23.51 -2.33 4.76
N PHE A 304 23.66 -3.64 4.97
CA PHE A 304 24.93 -4.36 4.84
C PHE A 304 24.71 -5.87 4.65
N SER A 305 25.77 -6.59 4.32
CA SER A 305 25.80 -8.04 4.09
C SER A 305 26.67 -8.76 5.13
N VAL A 306 26.21 -9.93 5.59
CA VAL A 306 26.87 -10.84 6.56
C VAL A 306 26.41 -12.27 6.31
N GLU A 307 27.34 -13.23 6.26
CA GLU A 307 27.04 -14.68 6.19
C GLU A 307 25.97 -15.00 5.10
N GLU A 308 26.17 -14.46 3.89
CA GLU A 308 25.26 -14.55 2.72
C GLU A 308 23.87 -13.90 2.89
N LYS A 309 23.63 -13.23 4.01
CA LYS A 309 22.39 -12.52 4.30
C LYS A 309 22.60 -11.02 4.18
N ARG A 310 21.53 -10.33 3.80
CA ARG A 310 21.51 -8.87 3.72
C ARG A 310 20.58 -8.33 4.79
N LEU A 311 21.04 -7.33 5.54
CA LEU A 311 20.25 -6.61 6.52
C LEU A 311 19.94 -5.21 6.02
N VAL A 312 18.72 -4.74 6.28
CA VAL A 312 18.28 -3.38 5.99
C VAL A 312 17.56 -2.84 7.23
N ALA A 313 18.14 -1.84 7.87
CA ALA A 313 17.61 -1.16 9.04
C ALA A 313 17.03 0.20 8.65
N PHE A 314 15.86 0.52 9.20
CA PHE A 314 15.15 1.79 9.02
C PHE A 314 15.29 2.67 10.27
N LYS A 315 15.04 3.97 10.11
CA LYS A 315 15.17 4.93 11.22
C LYS A 315 14.30 4.58 12.42
N ASP A 316 13.13 4.00 12.20
CA ASP A 316 12.16 3.65 13.23
C ASP A 316 12.48 2.34 13.98
N GLY A 317 13.70 1.81 13.84
CA GLY A 317 14.16 0.60 14.52
C GLY A 317 13.83 -0.70 13.79
N ARG A 318 13.02 -0.65 12.72
CA ARG A 318 12.68 -1.86 11.96
C ARG A 318 13.91 -2.40 11.22
N VAL A 319 14.06 -3.72 11.21
CA VAL A 319 15.13 -4.39 10.46
C VAL A 319 14.56 -5.51 9.60
N LEU A 320 14.91 -5.52 8.31
CA LEU A 320 14.66 -6.62 7.39
C LEU A 320 15.92 -7.49 7.31
N VAL A 321 15.76 -8.80 7.54
CA VAL A 321 16.82 -9.80 7.37
C VAL A 321 16.47 -10.66 6.15
N HIS A 322 17.16 -10.39 5.04
CA HIS A 322 17.00 -11.13 3.79
C HIS A 322 17.86 -12.40 3.79
N GLY A 323 17.41 -13.41 3.06
CA GLY A 323 18.11 -14.70 2.93
C GLY A 323 17.69 -15.75 3.97
N THR A 324 16.61 -15.52 4.72
CA THR A 324 16.08 -16.51 5.68
C THR A 324 14.55 -16.46 5.81
N LYS A 325 13.95 -17.61 6.06
CA LYS A 325 12.54 -17.75 6.50
C LYS A 325 12.43 -18.10 7.98
N ASP A 326 13.56 -18.36 8.64
CA ASP A 326 13.60 -18.75 10.04
C ASP A 326 13.64 -17.49 10.92
N ILE A 327 12.58 -17.29 11.68
CA ILE A 327 12.43 -16.17 12.60
C ILE A 327 13.51 -16.21 13.71
N SER A 328 13.87 -17.40 14.19
CA SER A 328 14.86 -17.56 15.27
C SER A 328 16.26 -17.19 14.79
N GLU A 329 16.60 -17.62 13.57
CA GLU A 329 17.84 -17.24 12.90
C GLU A 329 17.89 -15.72 12.69
N ALA A 330 16.83 -15.14 12.11
CA ALA A 330 16.75 -13.71 11.88
C ALA A 330 16.91 -12.91 13.18
N LYS A 331 16.27 -13.33 14.28
CA LYS A 331 16.40 -12.70 15.60
C LYS A 331 17.83 -12.78 16.13
N THR A 332 18.48 -13.93 15.97
CA THR A 332 19.88 -14.12 16.41
C THR A 332 20.81 -13.14 15.71
N ILE A 333 20.63 -12.95 14.40
CA ILE A 333 21.45 -12.01 13.62
C ILE A 333 21.11 -10.57 14.00
N TYR A 334 19.83 -10.23 14.12
CA TYR A 334 19.40 -8.91 14.59
C TYR A 334 20.06 -8.54 15.92
N HIS A 335 19.97 -9.41 16.92
CA HIS A 335 20.57 -9.15 18.24
C HIS A 335 22.09 -9.04 18.17
N ARG A 336 22.77 -9.77 17.28
CA ARG A 336 24.23 -9.65 17.14
C ARG A 336 24.70 -8.26 16.71
N TYR A 337 23.89 -7.57 15.90
CA TYR A 337 24.30 -6.29 15.28
C TYR A 337 23.59 -5.07 15.83
N PHE A 338 22.36 -5.20 16.33
CA PHE A 338 21.52 -4.09 16.81
C PHE A 338 21.15 -4.22 18.30
N GLY A 339 21.66 -5.23 19.01
CA GLY A 339 21.31 -5.56 20.41
C GLY A 339 22.52 -5.69 21.33
#